data_AF-A0A4R1IHR9-F1
#
_entry.id   AF-A0A4R1IHR9-F1
#
_cell.length_a   1.000
_cell.length_b   1.000
_cell.length_c   1.000
_cell.angle_alpha   90.00
_cell.angle_beta   90.00
_cell.angle_gamma   90.00
#
_symmetry.space_group_name_H-M   'P 1'
#
loop_
_entity.id
_entity.type
_entity.pdbx_description
1 polymer ?
#
loop_
_entity_poly.entity_id
_entity_poly.type
_entity_poly.pdbx_seq_one_letter_code
_entity_poly.pdbx_strand_id
1 'polypeptide(L)'
;MDAVDAGSSGKGSYDTARFLEELAGRGIRLWVESGRLQCSARPDRLDEAVRARLKAERDALIALLTPAPATVEASEPGLVAIPAEAPRVLTLAQESLLPLARARQAESLYNVPLVLDIAGSLDLNILYGVARAP
;
A
#
# COMPACT_ATOMS: atom_id res chain seq x y z
N MET A 1 24.21 -7.15 34.26
CA MET A 1 24.34 -5.81 33.64
C MET A 1 24.81 -6.10 32.24
N ASP A 2 23.87 -6.48 31.38
CA ASP A 2 24.15 -6.84 29.99
C ASP A 2 23.21 -6.01 29.13
N ALA A 3 23.80 -5.13 28.36
CA ALA A 3 23.12 -4.16 27.53
C ALA A 3 22.41 -4.89 26.37
N VAL A 4 21.10 -4.73 26.32
CA VAL A 4 20.28 -5.07 25.16
C VAL A 4 20.52 -4.00 24.10
N ASP A 5 21.35 -4.30 23.11
CA ASP A 5 21.50 -3.51 21.89
C ASP A 5 20.36 -3.87 20.93
N ALA A 6 19.22 -3.20 21.12
CA ALA A 6 18.04 -3.31 20.26
C ALA A 6 17.67 -1.89 19.80
N GLY A 7 18.30 -1.42 18.71
CA GLY A 7 18.01 -0.08 18.22
C GLY A 7 18.27 0.22 16.75
N SER A 8 19.14 -0.52 16.04
CA SER A 8 19.59 -0.05 14.72
C SER A 8 18.97 -0.74 13.49
N SER A 9 18.29 -1.89 13.64
CA SER A 9 17.81 -2.67 12.49
C SER A 9 16.57 -2.08 11.78
N GLY A 10 15.80 -1.20 12.45
CA GLY A 10 14.60 -0.60 11.86
C GLY A 10 14.90 0.55 10.91
N LYS A 11 15.87 1.40 11.24
CA LYS A 11 16.11 2.68 10.53
C LYS A 11 16.56 2.48 9.09
N GLY A 12 17.36 1.46 8.81
CA GLY A 12 17.82 1.14 7.45
C GLY A 12 16.71 0.60 6.54
N SER A 13 15.79 -0.19 7.08
CA SER A 13 14.65 -0.74 6.32
C SER A 13 13.66 0.36 5.91
N TYR A 14 13.33 1.26 6.84
CA TYR A 14 12.45 2.40 6.55
C TYR A 14 13.07 3.41 5.57
N ASP A 15 14.40 3.63 5.63
CA ASP A 15 15.08 4.52 4.68
C ASP A 15 15.11 3.93 3.26
N THR A 16 15.34 2.61 3.15
CA THR A 16 15.29 1.89 1.86
C THR A 16 13.87 1.89 1.27
N ALA A 17 12.83 1.68 2.10
CA ALA A 17 11.44 1.71 1.66
C ALA A 17 11.00 3.11 1.21
N ARG A 18 11.38 4.16 1.95
CA ARG A 18 11.12 5.55 1.58
C ARG A 18 11.82 5.92 0.27
N PHE A 19 13.03 5.40 0.04
CA PHE A 19 13.74 5.58 -1.22
C PHE A 19 13.01 4.91 -2.39
N LEU A 20 12.46 3.70 -2.20
CA LEU A 20 11.62 3.04 -3.22
C LEU A 20 10.37 3.87 -3.57
N GLU A 21 9.69 4.44 -2.58
CA GLU A 21 8.53 5.31 -2.79
C GLU A 21 8.90 6.58 -3.60
N GLU A 22 10.05 7.19 -3.29
CA GLU A 22 10.56 8.34 -4.03
C GLU A 22 10.84 7.99 -5.51
N LEU A 23 11.48 6.85 -5.76
CA LEU A 23 11.75 6.37 -7.11
C LEU A 23 10.46 6.07 -7.88
N ALA A 24 9.48 5.43 -7.23
CA ALA A 24 8.18 5.17 -7.81
C ALA A 24 7.44 6.47 -8.19
N GLY A 25 7.48 7.49 -7.32
CA GLY A 25 6.92 8.82 -7.60
C GLY A 25 7.59 9.53 -8.78
N ARG A 26 8.84 9.20 -9.08
CA ARG A 26 9.60 9.68 -10.26
C ARG A 26 9.37 8.85 -11.52
N GLY A 27 8.57 7.78 -11.43
CA GLY A 27 8.30 6.84 -12.53
C GLY A 27 9.43 5.85 -12.80
N ILE A 28 10.35 5.66 -11.83
CA ILE A 28 11.43 4.68 -11.88
C ILE A 28 10.89 3.39 -11.25
N ARG A 29 10.90 2.29 -12.02
CA ARG A 29 10.48 0.97 -11.53
C ARG A 29 11.69 0.09 -11.31
N LEU A 30 11.70 -0.59 -10.17
CA LEU A 30 12.70 -1.60 -9.83
C LEU A 30 12.00 -2.94 -9.65
N TRP A 31 12.64 -4.01 -10.11
CA TRP A 31 12.20 -5.39 -9.86
C TRP A 31 13.43 -6.28 -9.76
N VAL A 32 13.28 -7.46 -9.16
CA VAL A 32 14.33 -8.48 -9.13
C VAL A 32 14.00 -9.53 -10.17
N GLU A 33 14.93 -9.78 -11.08
CA GLU A 33 14.82 -10.83 -12.08
C GLU A 33 16.08 -11.70 -12.03
N SER A 34 15.91 -13.01 -11.84
CA SER A 34 17.02 -13.96 -11.67
C SER A 34 18.05 -13.54 -10.60
N GLY A 35 17.58 -12.96 -9.49
CA GLY A 35 18.44 -12.48 -8.40
C GLY A 35 19.23 -11.21 -8.69
N ARG A 36 18.91 -10.50 -9.78
CA ARG A 36 19.54 -9.22 -10.15
C ARG A 36 18.51 -8.10 -10.09
N LEU A 37 18.91 -6.96 -9.53
CA LEU A 37 18.11 -5.75 -9.54
C LEU A 37 18.05 -5.19 -10.96
N GLN A 38 16.85 -5.15 -11.52
CA GLN A 38 16.52 -4.52 -12.78
C GLN A 38 15.90 -3.15 -12.54
N CYS A 39 16.09 -2.25 -13.50
CA CYS A 39 15.58 -0.88 -13.44
C CYS A 39 14.99 -0.48 -14.78
N SER A 40 13.76 0.03 -14.76
CA SER A 40 13.10 0.69 -15.88
C SER A 40 12.87 2.15 -15.50
N ALA A 41 13.50 3.03 -16.26
CA ALA A 41 13.37 4.46 -16.11
C ALA A 41 13.55 5.12 -17.48
N ARG A 42 13.02 6.34 -17.64
CA ARG A 42 13.47 7.19 -18.74
C ARG A 42 14.93 7.61 -18.51
N PRO A 43 15.75 7.77 -19.56
CA PRO A 43 17.18 8.08 -19.42
C PRO A 43 17.47 9.37 -18.64
N ASP A 44 16.54 10.33 -18.70
CA ASP A 44 16.59 11.64 -18.02
C ASP A 44 16.18 11.59 -16.54
N ARG A 45 15.67 10.45 -16.05
CA ARG A 45 15.18 10.30 -14.67
C ARG A 45 16.20 9.66 -13.73
N LEU A 46 17.21 8.98 -14.28
CA LEU A 46 18.27 8.28 -13.54
C LEU A 46 19.52 9.15 -13.44
N ASP A 47 19.48 10.15 -12.55
CA ASP A 47 20.63 11.00 -12.23
C ASP A 47 21.76 10.21 -11.54
N GLU A 48 22.95 10.81 -11.46
CA GLU A 48 24.14 10.15 -10.90
C GLU A 48 24.00 9.83 -9.41
N ALA A 49 23.28 10.67 -8.65
CA ALA A 49 23.05 10.45 -7.23
C ALA A 49 22.17 9.21 -6.98
N VAL A 50 21.11 9.05 -7.78
CA VAL A 50 20.25 7.86 -7.77
C VAL A 50 21.03 6.62 -8.16
N ARG A 51 21.87 6.68 -9.21
CA ARG A 51 22.73 5.55 -9.61
C ARG A 51 23.69 5.13 -8.51
N ALA A 52 24.35 6.09 -7.85
CA ALA A 52 25.26 5.82 -6.75
C ALA A 52 24.53 5.15 -5.58
N ARG A 53 23.34 5.63 -5.23
CA ARG A 53 22.53 5.06 -4.14
C ARG A 53 22.00 3.66 -4.48
N LEU A 54 21.50 3.44 -5.69
CA LEU A 54 21.09 2.11 -6.17
C LEU A 54 22.24 1.09 -6.11
N LYS A 55 23.48 1.54 -6.39
CA LYS A 55 24.67 0.69 -6.31
C LYS A 55 25.07 0.40 -4.87
N ALA A 56 24.98 1.39 -3.97
CA ALA A 56 25.33 1.25 -2.56
C ALA A 56 24.35 0.37 -1.79
N GLU A 57 23.05 0.51 -2.06
CA GLU A 57 21.96 -0.21 -1.36
C GLU A 57 21.47 -1.45 -2.12
N ARG A 58 22.17 -1.88 -3.18
CA ARG A 58 21.75 -2.96 -4.08
C ARG A 58 21.28 -4.21 -3.33
N ASP A 59 22.07 -4.67 -2.37
CA ASP A 59 21.78 -5.92 -1.65
C ASP A 59 20.57 -5.78 -0.72
N ALA A 60 20.38 -4.61 -0.11
CA ALA A 60 19.20 -4.31 0.68
C ALA A 60 17.94 -4.23 -0.20
N LEU A 61 18.03 -3.60 -1.38
CA LEU A 61 16.95 -3.53 -2.36
C LEU A 61 16.59 -4.91 -2.91
N ILE A 62 17.59 -5.75 -3.21
CA ILE A 62 17.35 -7.14 -3.63
C ILE A 62 16.68 -7.91 -2.49
N ALA A 63 17.15 -7.80 -1.25
CA ALA A 63 16.54 -8.49 -0.11
C ALA A 63 15.08 -8.05 0.13
N LEU A 64 14.77 -6.77 -0.05
CA LEU A 64 13.43 -6.21 0.13
C LEU A 64 12.47 -6.56 -1.02
N LEU A 65 12.96 -6.56 -2.26
CA LEU A 65 12.17 -6.85 -3.47
C LEU A 65 12.11 -8.33 -3.82
N THR A 66 12.98 -9.16 -3.25
CA THR A 66 12.87 -10.60 -3.37
C THR A 66 11.69 -11.02 -2.51
N PRO A 67 10.61 -11.56 -3.11
CA PRO A 67 9.53 -12.12 -2.31
C PRO A 67 10.14 -13.18 -1.40
N ALA A 68 9.84 -13.11 -0.09
CA ALA A 68 10.08 -14.23 0.79
C ALA A 68 9.45 -15.47 0.13
N PRO A 69 10.03 -16.68 0.25
CA PRO A 69 9.43 -17.89 -0.29
C PRO A 69 8.09 -18.14 0.43
N ALA A 70 7.05 -17.45 -0.03
CA ALA A 70 5.68 -17.74 0.26
C ALA A 70 5.46 -19.10 -0.39
N THR A 71 5.20 -20.09 0.44
CA THR A 71 4.55 -21.32 0.00
C THR A 71 3.33 -20.93 -0.84
N VAL A 72 3.31 -21.43 -2.06
CA VAL A 72 2.34 -21.16 -3.13
C VAL A 72 2.69 -19.92 -3.95
N GLU A 73 2.90 -20.13 -5.24
CA GLU A 73 3.09 -19.11 -6.26
C GLU A 73 2.01 -18.03 -6.18
N ALA A 74 2.32 -16.92 -5.51
CA ALA A 74 1.53 -15.71 -5.55
C ALA A 74 1.88 -14.94 -6.82
N SER A 75 1.56 -15.52 -7.99
CA SER A 75 1.07 -14.66 -9.05
C SER A 75 -0.27 -14.16 -8.52
N GLU A 76 -0.31 -12.92 -8.01
CA GLU A 76 -1.57 -12.32 -7.59
C GLU A 76 -2.55 -12.48 -8.76
N PRO A 77 -3.61 -13.31 -8.63
CA PRO A 77 -4.56 -13.42 -9.70
C PRO A 77 -5.13 -12.02 -9.90
N GLY A 78 -5.11 -11.54 -11.15
CA GLY A 78 -5.69 -10.25 -11.50
C GLY A 78 -7.12 -10.18 -10.97
N LEU A 79 -7.59 -8.96 -10.65
CA LEU A 79 -8.93 -8.76 -10.11
C LEU A 79 -9.98 -9.46 -10.98
N VAL A 80 -10.64 -10.48 -10.42
CA VAL A 80 -11.70 -11.22 -11.10
C VAL A 80 -13.04 -10.65 -10.66
N ALA A 81 -13.89 -10.33 -11.64
CA ALA A 81 -15.27 -9.96 -11.36
C ALA A 81 -16.00 -11.16 -10.73
N ILE A 82 -16.59 -10.94 -9.55
CA ILE A 82 -17.39 -11.93 -8.85
C ILE A 82 -18.86 -11.74 -9.27
N PRO A 83 -19.60 -12.81 -9.62
CA PRO A 83 -21.03 -12.72 -9.92
C PRO A 83 -21.82 -12.07 -8.77
N ALA A 84 -22.88 -11.34 -9.09
CA ALA A 84 -23.69 -10.64 -8.09
C ALA A 84 -24.35 -11.58 -7.07
N GLU A 85 -24.63 -12.82 -7.50
CA GLU A 85 -25.26 -13.88 -6.72
C GLU A 85 -24.27 -14.67 -5.87
N ALA A 86 -22.97 -14.42 -6.00
CA ALA A 86 -21.97 -15.13 -5.22
C ALA A 86 -22.10 -14.79 -3.71
N PRO A 87 -21.80 -15.74 -2.81
CA PRO A 87 -21.77 -15.47 -1.39
C PRO A 87 -20.76 -14.34 -1.08
N ARG A 88 -21.21 -13.32 -0.36
CA ARG A 88 -20.34 -12.25 0.13
C ARG A 88 -19.53 -12.79 1.31
N VAL A 89 -18.28 -13.17 1.03
CA VAL A 89 -17.31 -13.54 2.07
C VAL A 89 -16.63 -12.27 2.58
N LEU A 90 -16.48 -12.16 3.89
CA LEU A 90 -15.75 -11.05 4.48
C LEU A 90 -14.26 -11.16 4.14
N THR A 91 -13.64 -10.03 3.85
CA THR A 91 -12.17 -9.99 3.81
C THR A 91 -11.61 -10.10 5.22
N LEU A 92 -10.36 -10.55 5.37
CA LEU A 92 -9.67 -10.60 6.66
C LEU A 92 -9.71 -9.23 7.39
N ALA A 93 -9.56 -8.14 6.64
CA ALA A 93 -9.69 -6.79 7.15
C ALA A 93 -11.12 -6.50 7.68
N GLN A 94 -12.15 -6.95 6.98
CA GLN A 94 -13.53 -6.81 7.44
C GLN A 94 -13.83 -7.69 8.66
N GLU A 95 -13.35 -8.93 8.72
CA GLU A 95 -13.54 -9.82 9.87
C GLU A 95 -12.93 -9.25 11.16
N SER A 96 -11.76 -8.61 11.05
CA SER A 96 -11.13 -7.96 12.21
C SER A 96 -11.84 -6.68 12.67
N LEU A 97 -12.40 -5.90 11.73
CA LEU A 97 -13.07 -4.64 12.05
C LEU A 97 -14.53 -4.81 12.49
N LEU A 98 -15.23 -5.83 11.97
CA LEU A 98 -16.67 -6.02 12.22
C LEU A 98 -17.01 -6.20 13.71
N PRO A 99 -16.25 -6.96 14.54
CA PRO A 99 -16.49 -7.04 15.98
C PRO A 99 -16.32 -5.70 16.68
N LEU A 100 -15.32 -4.90 16.27
CA LEU A 100 -15.06 -3.57 16.84
C LEU A 100 -16.21 -2.61 16.53
N ALA A 101 -16.68 -2.62 15.29
CA ALA A 101 -17.83 -1.81 14.86
C ALA A 101 -19.13 -2.21 15.60
N ARG A 102 -19.33 -3.50 15.88
CA ARG A 102 -20.54 -4.00 16.58
C ARG A 102 -20.51 -3.75 18.09
N ALA A 103 -19.36 -3.91 18.73
CA ALA A 103 -19.21 -3.75 20.17
C ALA A 103 -19.33 -2.28 20.61
N ARG A 104 -18.92 -1.35 19.75
CA ARG A 104 -18.82 0.07 20.04
C ARG A 104 -19.93 0.88 19.37
N GLN A 105 -21.16 0.39 19.41
CA GLN A 105 -22.33 1.02 18.79
C GLN A 105 -22.31 2.54 19.02
N ALA A 106 -22.01 3.30 17.95
CA ALA A 106 -21.91 4.77 17.89
C ALA A 106 -20.60 5.47 18.35
N GLU A 107 -19.49 4.78 18.62
CA GLU A 107 -18.20 5.46 18.82
C GLU A 107 -17.62 5.96 17.48
N SER A 108 -17.35 7.27 17.38
CA SER A 108 -16.85 7.94 16.17
C SER A 108 -15.43 7.55 15.76
N LEU A 109 -14.75 6.67 16.51
CA LEU A 109 -13.35 6.30 16.32
C LEU A 109 -13.06 5.61 14.98
N TYR A 110 -14.06 4.96 14.40
CA TYR A 110 -13.97 4.30 13.10
C TYR A 110 -14.82 4.97 12.02
N ASN A 111 -15.44 6.11 12.35
CA ASN A 111 -16.07 6.96 11.35
C ASN A 111 -14.97 7.75 10.63
N VAL A 112 -15.00 7.81 9.31
CA VAL A 112 -14.16 8.72 8.53
C VAL A 112 -15.03 9.95 8.25
N PRO A 113 -14.97 11.01 9.08
CA PRO A 113 -15.83 12.17 8.90
C PRO A 113 -15.46 12.88 7.59
N LEU A 114 -16.45 13.03 6.72
CA LEU A 114 -16.36 13.90 5.56
C LEU A 114 -17.31 15.08 5.78
N VAL A 115 -16.77 16.29 5.70
CA VAL A 115 -17.57 17.53 5.71
C VAL A 115 -17.54 18.11 4.31
N LEU A 116 -18.73 18.36 3.77
CA LEU A 116 -18.90 19.00 2.46
C LEU A 116 -19.46 20.41 2.69
N ASP A 117 -18.67 21.42 2.35
CA ASP A 117 -19.13 22.80 2.26
C ASP A 117 -19.64 23.05 0.84
N ILE A 118 -20.96 23.22 0.69
CA ILE A 118 -21.62 23.34 -0.62
C ILE A 118 -22.20 24.75 -0.70
N ALA A 119 -21.71 25.52 -1.67
CA ALA A 119 -22.26 26.83 -1.99
C ALA A 119 -23.38 26.71 -3.04
N GLY A 120 -24.50 27.42 -2.80
CA GLY A 120 -25.65 27.47 -3.72
C GLY A 120 -26.82 26.61 -3.28
N SER A 121 -27.80 26.43 -4.17
CA SER A 121 -29.00 25.63 -3.89
C SER A 121 -28.69 24.14 -3.99
N LEU A 122 -28.76 23.43 -2.87
CA LEU A 122 -28.67 21.98 -2.83
C LEU A 122 -30.03 21.35 -3.16
N ASP A 123 -30.11 20.60 -4.26
CA ASP A 123 -31.26 19.76 -4.56
C ASP A 123 -31.15 18.43 -3.80
N LEU A 124 -31.96 18.29 -2.76
CA LEU A 124 -31.99 17.09 -1.93
C LEU A 124 -32.45 15.85 -2.69
N ASN A 125 -33.28 15.98 -3.74
CA ASN A 125 -33.71 14.83 -4.53
C ASN A 125 -32.53 14.25 -5.32
N ILE A 126 -31.67 15.12 -5.87
CA ILE A 126 -30.44 14.71 -6.53
C ILE A 126 -29.50 14.08 -5.50
N LEU A 127 -29.29 14.72 -4.34
CA LEU A 127 -28.42 14.20 -3.29
C LEU A 127 -28.84 12.80 -2.83
N TYR A 128 -30.12 12.60 -2.51
CA TYR A 128 -30.62 11.28 -2.10
C TYR A 128 -30.60 10.26 -3.23
N GLY A 129 -30.80 10.70 -4.47
CA GLY A 129 -30.70 9.86 -5.66
C GLY A 129 -29.28 9.32 -5.88
N VAL A 130 -28.25 10.14 -5.64
CA VAL A 130 -26.84 9.72 -5.82
C VAL A 130 -26.24 9.04 -4.57
N ALA A 131 -26.71 9.38 -3.37
CA ALA A 131 -26.19 8.83 -2.12
C ALA A 131 -26.76 7.45 -1.76
N ARG A 132 -27.93 7.10 -2.32
CA ARG A 132 -28.37 5.69 -2.35
C ARG A 132 -27.57 4.99 -3.44
N ALA A 133 -26.46 4.36 -3.06
CA ALA A 133 -25.90 3.31 -3.89
C ALA A 133 -27.00 2.25 -4.18
N PRO A 134 -27.09 1.73 -5.41
CA PRO A 134 -28.05 0.67 -5.76
C PRO A 134 -27.84 -0.60 -4.94
#